data_AF-A0A743TWN7-F1
#
_entry.id   AF-A0A743TWN7-F1
#
_cell.length_a   1.000
_cell.length_b   1.000
_cell.length_c   1.000
_cell.angle_alpha   90.00
_cell.angle_beta   90.00
_cell.angle_gamma   90.00
#
_symmetry.space_group_name_H-M   'P 1'
#
loop_
_entity.id
_entity.type
_entity.pdbx_description
1 polymer ?
#
loop_
_entity_poly.entity_id
_entity_poly.type
_entity_poly.pdbx_seq_one_letter_code
_entity_poly.pdbx_strand_id
1 'polypeptide(L)' 'MKAELTTEQKAIPENLQRQSHDHHIRDRIRCVLLSSEGWSTAMIAQSRRIHEATVLRHIDVVE' A
#
# COMPACT_ATOMS: atom_id res chain seq x y z
N MET A 1 -10.68 -1.79 14.59
CA MET A 1 -9.42 -1.27 15.18
C MET A 1 -8.78 -0.36 14.14
N LYS A 2 -8.67 0.96 14.39
CA LYS A 2 -7.91 1.85 13.51
C LYS A 2 -6.44 1.76 13.92
N ALA A 3 -5.63 1.08 13.13
CA ALA A 3 -4.18 1.11 13.31
C ALA A 3 -3.65 2.38 12.65
N GLU A 4 -3.57 3.47 13.41
CA GLU A 4 -2.86 4.68 12.97
C GLU A 4 -1.36 4.38 13.07
N LEU A 5 -0.75 4.04 11.93
CA LEU A 5 0.69 3.84 11.82
C LEU A 5 1.40 5.16 12.15
N THR A 6 2.20 5.17 13.20
CA THR A 6 3.00 6.34 13.60
C THR A 6 4.01 6.69 12.51
N THR A 7 4.45 7.95 12.46
CA THR A 7 5.37 8.47 11.44
C THR A 7 6.67 7.67 11.33
N GLU A 8 7.13 7.09 12.43
CA GLU A 8 8.32 6.23 12.51
C GLU A 8 8.07 4.83 11.91
N GLN A 9 6.85 4.29 12.05
CA GLN A 9 6.46 3.02 11.42
C GLN A 9 6.30 3.16 9.90
N LYS A 10 6.14 4.39 9.37
CA LYS A 10 6.15 4.69 7.93
C LYS A 10 7.56 4.86 7.35
N ALA A 11 8.53 5.31 8.15
CA ALA A 11 9.89 5.59 7.68
C ALA A 11 10.69 4.35 7.25
N ILE A 12 10.48 3.21 7.94
CA ILE A 12 11.15 1.94 7.60
C ILE A 12 10.68 1.40 6.23
N PRO A 13 9.36 1.31 5.96
CA PRO A 13 8.83 1.00 4.62
C PRO A 13 9.28 1.94 3.51
N GLU A 14 9.32 3.26 3.76
CA GLU A 14 9.75 4.24 2.75
C GLU A 14 11.22 4.07 2.32
N ASN A 15 12.09 3.66 3.25
CA ASN A 15 13.51 3.42 2.93
C ASN A 15 13.68 2.15 2.07
N LEU A 16 12.96 1.08 2.39
CA LEU A 16 12.85 -0.13 1.57
C LEU A 16 12.27 0.15 0.18
N GLN A 17 11.33 1.10 0.07
CA GLN A 17 10.74 1.54 -1.19
C GLN A 17 11.75 2.26 -2.10
N ARG A 18 12.68 3.05 -1.53
CA ARG A 18 13.74 3.73 -2.28
C ARG A 18 14.83 2.78 -2.77
N GLN A 19 15.09 1.70 -2.04
CA GLN A 19 16.11 0.70 -2.41
C GLN A 19 15.59 -0.41 -3.33
N SER A 20 14.28 -0.68 -3.32
CA SER A 20 13.67 -1.69 -4.20
C SER A 20 13.43 -1.14 -5.61
N HIS A 21 14.16 -1.67 -6.60
CA HIS A 21 13.83 -1.52 -8.02
C HIS A 21 12.57 -2.30 -8.43
N ASP A 22 12.04 -3.14 -7.53
CA ASP A 22 10.85 -3.94 -7.78
C ASP A 22 9.58 -3.07 -7.75
N HIS A 23 8.97 -2.95 -8.91
CA HIS A 23 7.72 -2.22 -9.11
C HIS A 23 6.58 -2.79 -8.25
N HIS A 24 6.57 -4.10 -7.98
CA HIS A 24 5.54 -4.75 -7.16
C HIS A 24 5.62 -4.35 -5.69
N ILE A 25 6.82 -4.20 -5.14
CA ILE A 25 7.02 -3.75 -3.76
C ILE A 25 6.55 -2.30 -3.63
N ARG A 26 6.89 -1.45 -4.60
CA ARG A 26 6.46 -0.05 -4.61
C ARG A 26 4.95 0.09 -4.69
N ASP A 27 4.30 -0.68 -5.57
CA ASP A 27 2.85 -0.67 -5.72
C ASP A 27 2.14 -1.22 -4.49
N ARG A 28 2.69 -2.26 -3.86
CA ARG A 28 2.16 -2.80 -2.59
C ARG A 28 2.17 -1.75 -1.48
N ILE A 29 3.33 -1.15 -1.19
CA ILE A 29 3.47 -0.11 -0.14
C ILE A 29 2.46 1.01 -0.37
N ARG A 30 2.32 1.39 -1.63
CA ARG A 30 1.48 2.50 -2.06
C ARG A 30 -0.01 2.18 -1.99
N CYS A 31 -0.42 0.94 -2.24
CA CYS A 31 -1.80 0.48 -2.00
C CYS A 31 -2.11 0.47 -0.49
N VAL A 32 -1.20 -0.03 0.33
CA VAL A 32 -1.34 -0.05 1.80
C VAL A 32 -1.47 1.36 2.37
N LEU A 33 -0.64 2.31 1.93
CA LEU A 33 -0.72 3.71 2.38
C LEU A 33 -2.07 4.35 2.04
N LEU A 34 -2.52 4.26 0.79
CA LEU A 34 -3.81 4.82 0.37
C LEU A 34 -4.98 4.16 1.12
N SER A 35 -4.90 2.85 1.36
CA SER A 35 -5.91 2.16 2.17
C SER A 35 -5.94 2.68 3.61
N SER A 36 -4.78 2.99 4.20
CA SER A 36 -4.71 3.58 5.54
C SER A 36 -5.26 5.00 5.60
N GLU A 37 -5.25 5.73 4.47
CA GLU A 37 -5.87 7.05 4.30
C GLU A 37 -7.39 6.98 4.05
N GLY A 38 -7.98 5.77 4.05
CA GLY A 38 -9.42 5.55 3.87
C GLY A 38 -9.88 5.48 2.42
N TRP A 39 -8.96 5.31 1.46
CA TRP A 39 -9.34 5.10 0.07
C TRP A 39 -9.95 3.71 -0.11
N SER A 40 -11.02 3.61 -0.91
CA SER A 40 -11.57 2.31 -1.29
C SER A 40 -10.65 1.58 -2.27
N THR A 41 -10.75 0.25 -2.31
CA THR A 41 -10.01 -0.61 -3.26
C THR A 41 -10.20 -0.16 -4.70
N ALA A 42 -11.44 0.19 -5.09
CA ALA A 42 -11.76 0.74 -6.40
C ALA A 42 -11.08 2.10 -6.68
N MET A 43 -11.02 3.01 -5.69
CA MET A 43 -10.31 4.29 -5.85
C MET A 43 -8.81 4.10 -6.01
N ILE A 44 -8.23 3.16 -5.26
CA ILE A 44 -6.81 2.80 -5.36
C ILE A 44 -6.52 2.19 -6.73
N ALA A 45 -7.35 1.23 -7.17
CA ALA A 45 -7.23 0.59 -8.48
C ALA A 45 -7.26 1.62 -9.62
N GLN A 46 -8.20 2.56 -9.57
CA GLN A 46 -8.33 3.64 -10.55
C GLN A 46 -7.12 4.58 -10.53
N SER A 47 -6.65 5.00 -9.35
CA SER A 47 -5.51 5.89 -9.17
C SER A 47 -4.19 5.28 -9.66
N ARG A 48 -4.03 3.98 -9.43
CA ARG A 48 -2.83 3.22 -9.80
C ARG A 48 -2.89 2.61 -11.20
N ARG A 49 -4.06 2.61 -11.85
CA ARG A 49 -4.34 1.95 -13.14
C ARG A 49 -3.98 0.45 -13.11
N ILE A 50 -4.33 -0.21 -12.01
CA ILE A 50 -4.17 -1.66 -11.83
C ILE A 50 -5.51 -2.30 -11.52
N HIS A 51 -5.60 -3.62 -11.70
CA HIS A 51 -6.82 -4.35 -11.37
C HIS A 51 -7.10 -4.32 -9.86
N GLU A 52 -8.37 -4.19 -9.49
CA GLU A 52 -8.81 -4.18 -8.10
C GLU A 52 -8.43 -5.45 -7.33
N ALA A 53 -8.40 -6.61 -8.01
CA ALA A 53 -7.90 -7.86 -7.44
C ALA A 53 -6.42 -7.80 -7.04
N THR A 54 -5.60 -7.03 -7.77
CA THR A 54 -4.19 -6.78 -7.42
C THR A 54 -4.08 -5.89 -6.19
N VAL A 55 -4.95 -4.88 -6.07
CA VAL A 55 -5.04 -4.02 -4.89
C VAL A 55 -5.41 -4.84 -3.66
N LEU A 56 -6.44 -5.70 -3.76
CA LEU A 56 -6.85 -6.60 -2.69
C LEU A 56 -5.69 -7.49 -2.24
N ARG A 57 -4.98 -8.13 -3.17
CA ARG A 57 -3.79 -8.95 -2.85
C ARG A 57 -2.67 -8.16 -2.17
N HIS A 58 -2.55 -6.87 -2.45
CA HIS A 58 -1.54 -6.01 -1.83
C HIS A 58 -1.90 -5.55 -0.43
N ILE A 59 -3.21 -5.39 -0.15
CA ILE A 59 -3.75 -4.92 1.13
C ILE A 59 -4.02 -6.10 2.08
N ASP A 60 -4.47 -7.26 1.57
CA ASP A 60 -4.62 -8.49 2.33
C ASP A 60 -3.25 -9.02 2.74
N VAL A 61 -2.85 -8.67 3.96
CA VAL A 61 -1.95 -9.49 4.76
C VAL A 61 -2.85 -10.49 5.47
N VAL A 62 -2.91 -11.72 4.95
CA VAL A 62 -3.45 -12.86 5.70
C VAL A 62 -2.64 -12.92 7.02
N GLU A 63 -3.34 -12.92 8.15
CA GLU A 63 -2.76 -13.04 9.50
C GLU A 63 -1.74 -14.19 9.64
#